data_AF-A0A4V1US36-F1
#
_entry.id   AF-A0A4V1US36-F1
#
_cell.length_a   1.000
_cell.length_b   1.000
_cell.length_c   1.000
_cell.angle_alpha   90.00
_cell.angle_beta   90.00
_cell.angle_gamma   90.00
#
_symmetry.space_group_name_H-M   'P 1'
#
loop_
_entity.id
_entity.type
_entity.pdbx_description
1 polymer ?
#
loop_
_entity_poly.entity_id
_entity_poly.type
_entity_poly.pdbx_seq_one_letter_code
_entity_poly.pdbx_strand_id
1 'polypeptide(L)'
;MRRRSKVTVAIVGAGIAGASAALALSRRGHRITVYERFGPGHRRGSSHGPSRIVRKAYSDSAFTEIAAEAYPFWRELDEQAGGGILNEVGALYFGDVQSQNVIEVAEGLSRVNETYHVLDAREAKAVVPALRLDRNEIGIFTPAAGWVDA
;
A
#
# COMPACT_ATOMS: atom_id res chain seq x y z
N MET A 1 34.45 8.73 -4.19
CA MET A 1 33.21 8.11 -3.68
C MET A 1 33.38 7.83 -2.18
N ARG A 2 32.68 8.53 -1.28
CA ARG A 2 32.87 8.38 0.17
C ARG A 2 32.20 7.08 0.62
N ARG A 3 32.98 6.08 1.03
CA ARG A 3 32.48 4.79 1.52
C ARG A 3 31.62 5.07 2.76
N ARG A 4 30.29 4.90 2.68
CA ARG A 4 29.41 5.04 3.85
C ARG A 4 29.87 4.03 4.91
N SER A 5 30.16 4.51 6.11
CA SER A 5 30.58 3.68 7.24
C SER A 5 29.45 2.72 7.62
N LYS A 6 29.79 1.45 7.86
CA LYS A 6 28.85 0.49 8.43
C LYS A 6 28.55 0.90 9.87
N VAL A 7 27.27 0.98 10.22
CA VAL A 7 26.80 1.28 11.58
C VAL A 7 26.09 0.07 12.18
N THR A 8 26.04 0.04 13.50
CA THR A 8 25.22 -0.91 14.26
C THR A 8 23.90 -0.23 14.61
N VAL A 9 22.77 -0.88 14.32
CA VAL A 9 21.42 -0.35 14.57
C VAL A 9 20.64 -1.30 15.46
N ALA A 10 20.04 -0.76 16.51
CA ALA A 10 19.04 -1.45 17.32
C ALA A 10 17.64 -1.01 16.84
N ILE A 11 16.77 -1.96 16.55
CA ILE A 11 15.36 -1.72 16.20
C ILE A 11 14.50 -2.28 17.33
N VAL A 12 13.63 -1.45 17.91
CA VAL A 12 12.70 -1.84 18.98
C VAL A 12 11.31 -1.97 18.38
N GLY A 13 10.81 -3.21 18.33
CA GLY A 13 9.60 -3.63 17.63
C GLY A 13 9.91 -4.34 16.32
N ALA A 14 9.51 -5.62 16.18
CA ALA A 14 9.60 -6.40 14.95
C ALA A 14 8.26 -6.52 14.20
N GLY A 15 7.36 -5.55 14.39
CA GLY A 15 6.18 -5.39 13.51
C GLY A 15 6.58 -4.94 12.10
N ILE A 16 5.59 -4.70 11.22
CA ILE A 16 5.83 -4.43 9.79
C ILE A 16 6.85 -3.31 9.54
N ALA A 17 6.76 -2.18 10.25
CA ALA A 17 7.70 -1.07 10.08
C ALA A 17 9.13 -1.44 10.51
N GLY A 18 9.28 -2.15 11.64
CA GLY A 18 10.58 -2.55 12.16
C GLY A 18 11.23 -3.65 11.33
N ALA A 19 10.44 -4.64 10.88
CA ALA A 19 10.90 -5.70 9.99
C ALA A 19 11.34 -5.14 8.63
N SER A 20 10.54 -4.24 8.03
CA SER A 20 10.90 -3.58 6.76
C SER A 20 12.16 -2.71 6.91
N ALA A 21 12.30 -1.96 8.01
CA ALA A 21 13.52 -1.20 8.29
C ALA A 21 14.74 -2.12 8.46
N ALA A 22 14.60 -3.23 9.19
CA ALA A 22 15.66 -4.20 9.39
C ALA A 22 16.13 -4.81 8.06
N LEU A 23 15.19 -5.21 7.21
CA LEU A 23 15.46 -5.76 5.87
C LEU A 23 16.22 -4.74 5.01
N ALA A 24 15.70 -3.52 4.90
CA ALA A 24 16.31 -2.46 4.10
C ALA A 24 17.72 -2.09 4.58
N LEU A 25 17.94 -2.01 5.89
CA LEU A 25 19.26 -1.70 6.46
C LEU A 25 20.23 -2.88 6.32
N SER A 26 19.76 -4.11 6.47
CA SER A 26 20.58 -5.32 6.31
C SER A 26 21.09 -5.46 4.87
N ARG A 27 20.24 -5.19 3.86
CA ARG A 27 20.65 -5.13 2.43
C ARG A 27 21.74 -4.09 2.15
N ARG A 28 21.81 -3.02 2.94
CA ARG A 28 22.86 -1.98 2.86
C ARG A 28 24.15 -2.36 3.61
N GLY A 29 24.21 -3.57 4.19
CA GLY A 29 25.40 -4.12 4.85
C GLY A 29 25.63 -3.62 6.28
N HIS A 30 24.59 -3.07 6.93
CA HIS A 30 24.63 -2.65 8.32
C HIS A 30 24.45 -3.85 9.28
N ARG A 31 24.92 -3.71 10.52
CA ARG A 31 24.72 -4.72 11.57
C ARG A 31 23.45 -4.36 12.34
N ILE A 32 22.45 -5.25 12.31
CA ILE A 32 21.12 -4.97 12.87
C ILE A 32 20.81 -5.95 13.99
N THR A 33 20.31 -5.43 15.12
CA THR A 33 19.66 -6.23 16.16
C THR A 33 18.21 -5.76 16.29
N VAL A 34 17.26 -6.69 16.19
CA VAL A 34 15.82 -6.40 16.33
C VAL A 34 15.34 -6.98 17.65
N TYR A 35 14.66 -6.16 18.44
CA TYR A 35 14.04 -6.55 19.70
C TYR A 35 12.52 -6.56 19.53
N GLU A 36 11.88 -7.67 19.86
CA GLU A 36 10.43 -7.77 19.90
C GLU A 36 10.00 -8.36 21.25
N ARG A 37 8.94 -7.80 21.81
CA ARG A 37 8.39 -8.25 23.09
C ARG A 37 7.75 -9.63 22.96
N PHE A 38 7.24 -9.95 21.77
CA PHE A 38 6.45 -11.14 21.49
C PHE A 38 7.06 -12.02 20.38
N GLY A 39 6.39 -13.12 20.00
CA GLY A 39 6.83 -13.97 18.89
C GLY A 39 6.28 -13.49 17.53
N PRO A 40 6.88 -13.89 16.39
CA PRO A 40 6.36 -13.58 15.06
C PRO A 40 4.88 -13.96 14.90
N GLY A 41 4.11 -13.14 14.17
CA GLY A 41 2.68 -13.41 13.89
C GLY A 41 1.75 -13.26 15.11
N HIS A 42 2.21 -12.66 16.22
CA HIS A 42 1.37 -12.47 17.39
C HIS A 42 0.15 -11.57 17.12
N ARG A 43 -0.92 -11.75 17.92
CA ARG A 43 -2.16 -10.95 17.80
C ARG A 43 -2.22 -9.71 18.69
N ARG A 44 -1.11 -9.31 19.32
CA ARG A 44 -1.02 -8.16 20.25
C ARG A 44 -0.54 -6.84 19.63
N GLY A 45 -0.49 -6.74 18.31
CA GLY A 45 -0.07 -5.53 17.58
C GLY A 45 -0.93 -5.31 16.34
N SER A 46 -0.62 -4.29 15.53
CA SER A 46 -1.52 -3.84 14.44
C SER A 46 -1.34 -4.57 13.10
N SER A 47 -0.46 -5.56 13.02
CA SER A 47 -0.20 -6.34 11.80
C SER A 47 -0.96 -7.66 11.72
N HIS A 48 -1.75 -8.03 12.73
CA HIS A 48 -2.49 -9.30 12.72
C HIS A 48 -3.68 -9.31 11.75
N GLY A 49 -4.27 -10.47 11.52
CA GLY A 49 -5.43 -10.65 10.64
C GLY A 49 -5.00 -11.25 9.30
N PRO A 50 -5.93 -11.48 8.37
CA PRO A 50 -5.61 -12.21 7.15
C PRO A 50 -4.95 -11.32 6.08
N SER A 51 -5.34 -10.05 5.98
CA SER A 51 -4.91 -9.21 4.84
C SER A 51 -4.88 -7.71 5.14
N ARG A 52 -4.25 -6.94 4.23
CA ARG A 52 -4.23 -5.46 4.21
C ARG A 52 -4.43 -4.94 2.79
N ILE A 53 -5.20 -3.87 2.63
CA ILE A 53 -5.31 -3.16 1.34
C ILE A 53 -3.98 -2.48 1.02
N VAL A 54 -3.52 -2.62 -0.22
CA VAL A 54 -2.39 -1.86 -0.79
C VAL A 54 -2.92 -1.07 -1.98
N ARG A 55 -2.80 0.25 -1.92
CA ARG A 55 -3.36 1.19 -2.91
C ARG A 55 -2.52 2.45 -2.95
N LYS A 56 -2.61 3.18 -4.06
CA LYS A 56 -2.03 4.52 -4.20
C LYS A 56 -3.07 5.64 -4.08
N ALA A 57 -4.36 5.31 -4.19
CA ALA A 57 -5.45 6.27 -4.12
C ALA A 57 -5.60 6.84 -2.70
N TYR A 58 -5.00 8.00 -2.39
CA TYR A 58 -5.21 8.74 -1.14
C TYR A 58 -5.62 10.18 -1.46
N SER A 59 -6.48 10.77 -0.61
CA SER A 59 -6.86 12.19 -0.75
C SER A 59 -5.68 13.12 -0.41
N ASP A 60 -4.84 12.74 0.56
CA ASP A 60 -3.58 13.43 0.76
C ASP A 60 -2.52 12.93 -0.25
N SER A 61 -2.09 13.82 -1.14
CA SER A 61 -1.13 13.50 -2.20
C SER A 61 0.22 13.03 -1.67
N ALA A 62 0.64 13.44 -0.47
CA ALA A 62 1.88 12.96 0.12
C ALA A 62 1.83 11.44 0.35
N PHE A 63 0.68 10.90 0.77
CA PHE A 63 0.51 9.45 0.91
C PHE A 63 0.41 8.75 -0.44
N THR A 64 -0.17 9.39 -1.46
CA THR A 64 -0.18 8.85 -2.82
C THR A 64 1.25 8.71 -3.37
N GLU A 65 2.10 9.72 -3.18
CA GLU A 65 3.52 9.69 -3.58
C GLU A 65 4.31 8.62 -2.83
N ILE A 66 4.17 8.56 -1.49
CA ILE A 66 4.81 7.51 -0.68
C ILE A 66 4.35 6.12 -1.11
N ALA A 67 3.05 5.92 -1.37
CA ALA A 67 2.51 4.65 -1.82
C ALA A 67 3.02 4.25 -3.21
N ALA A 68 3.17 5.22 -4.12
CA ALA A 68 3.73 5.00 -5.45
C ALA A 68 5.20 4.58 -5.37
N GLU A 69 6.00 5.21 -4.50
CA GLU A 69 7.39 4.80 -4.24
C GLU A 69 7.47 3.43 -3.55
N ALA A 70 6.53 3.14 -2.64
CA ALA A 70 6.49 1.88 -1.90
C ALA A 70 6.09 0.67 -2.76
N TYR A 71 5.29 0.87 -3.80
CA TYR A 71 4.64 -0.21 -4.56
C TYR A 71 5.61 -1.21 -5.21
N PRO A 72 6.71 -0.77 -5.88
CA PRO A 72 7.71 -1.69 -6.42
C PRO A 72 8.34 -2.60 -5.37
N PHE A 73 8.50 -2.14 -4.12
CA PHE A 73 9.04 -2.96 -3.04
C PHE A 73 8.08 -4.07 -2.61
N TRP A 74 6.76 -3.86 -2.74
CA TRP A 74 5.79 -4.94 -2.52
C TRP A 74 5.91 -6.04 -3.57
N ARG A 75 6.08 -5.67 -4.86
CA ARG A 75 6.31 -6.65 -5.94
C ARG A 75 7.63 -7.39 -5.75
N GLU A 76 8.70 -6.69 -5.39
CA GLU A 76 10.00 -7.31 -5.08
C GLU A 76 9.89 -8.28 -3.90
N LEU A 77 9.17 -7.91 -2.85
CA LEU A 77 8.95 -8.78 -1.69
C LEU A 77 8.11 -10.00 -2.07
N ASP A 78 7.10 -9.84 -2.91
CA ASP A 78 6.27 -10.94 -3.41
C ASP A 78 7.11 -11.97 -4.18
N GLU A 79 7.91 -11.50 -5.13
CA GLU A 79 8.84 -12.35 -5.87
C GLU A 79 9.81 -13.12 -4.95
N GLN A 80 10.34 -12.45 -3.93
CA GLN A 80 11.27 -13.06 -2.97
C GLN A 80 10.60 -14.06 -2.02
N ALA A 81 9.31 -13.89 -1.74
CA ALA A 81 8.51 -14.80 -0.94
C ALA A 81 8.05 -16.04 -1.74
N GLY A 82 8.34 -16.10 -3.05
CA GLY A 82 7.87 -17.17 -3.93
C GLY A 82 6.52 -16.88 -4.59
N GLY A 83 6.03 -15.64 -4.49
CA GLY A 83 4.77 -15.16 -5.05
C GLY A 83 3.54 -15.43 -4.17
N GLY A 84 2.47 -14.67 -4.42
CA GLY A 84 1.15 -14.88 -3.85
C GLY A 84 0.83 -14.08 -2.59
N ILE A 85 1.79 -13.31 -2.05
CA ILE A 85 1.53 -12.39 -0.93
C ILE A 85 0.96 -11.06 -1.39
N LEU A 86 1.20 -10.62 -2.64
CA LEU A 86 0.58 -9.42 -3.24
C LEU A 86 -0.46 -9.83 -4.28
N ASN A 87 -1.70 -9.38 -4.06
CA ASN A 87 -2.85 -9.72 -4.88
C ASN A 87 -3.43 -8.45 -5.52
N GLU A 88 -2.96 -8.10 -6.72
CA GLU A 88 -3.39 -6.93 -7.50
C GLU A 88 -4.74 -7.17 -8.19
N VAL A 89 -5.82 -7.15 -7.40
CA VAL A 89 -7.20 -7.42 -7.86
C VAL A 89 -7.99 -6.15 -8.24
N GLY A 90 -7.35 -5.00 -8.21
CA GLY A 90 -7.95 -3.69 -8.32
C GLY A 90 -8.57 -3.18 -7.02
N ALA A 91 -8.77 -1.87 -6.95
CA ALA A 91 -9.51 -1.22 -5.86
C ALA A 91 -10.41 -0.12 -6.42
N LEU A 92 -11.61 0.01 -5.84
CA LEU A 92 -12.56 1.05 -6.17
C LEU A 92 -12.71 2.01 -4.98
N TYR A 93 -12.26 3.25 -5.16
CA TYR A 93 -12.57 4.36 -4.26
C TYR A 93 -13.80 5.08 -4.82
N PHE A 94 -14.79 5.45 -4.02
CA PHE A 94 -15.99 6.11 -4.54
C PHE A 94 -16.53 7.14 -3.56
N GLY A 95 -17.34 8.05 -4.08
CA GLY A 95 -18.05 9.05 -3.29
C GLY A 95 -18.67 10.11 -4.19
N ASP A 96 -19.29 11.11 -3.55
CA ASP A 96 -19.91 12.24 -4.24
C ASP A 96 -18.90 12.93 -5.18
N VAL A 97 -19.33 13.23 -6.40
CA VAL A 97 -18.50 13.88 -7.44
C VAL A 97 -18.00 15.27 -7.04
N GLN A 98 -18.68 15.95 -6.12
CA GLN A 98 -18.28 17.24 -5.55
C GLN A 98 -17.45 17.08 -4.27
N SER A 99 -17.19 15.85 -3.82
CA SER A 99 -16.35 15.60 -2.65
C SER A 99 -14.91 15.99 -2.95
N GLN A 100 -14.37 16.89 -2.13
CA GLN A 100 -12.97 17.29 -2.20
C GLN A 100 -12.03 16.08 -2.12
N ASN A 101 -12.34 15.09 -1.28
CA ASN A 101 -11.52 13.87 -1.15
C ASN A 101 -11.47 13.06 -2.46
N VAL A 102 -12.59 12.97 -3.20
CA VAL A 102 -12.64 12.24 -4.48
C VAL A 102 -11.81 12.96 -5.54
N ILE A 103 -11.93 14.29 -5.59
CA ILE A 103 -11.14 15.14 -6.50
C ILE A 103 -9.64 14.97 -6.19
N GLU A 104 -9.25 15.08 -4.92
CA GLU A 104 -7.85 14.98 -4.49
C GLU A 104 -7.25 13.59 -4.74
N VAL A 105 -8.04 12.52 -4.61
CA VAL A 105 -7.60 11.17 -4.98
C VAL A 105 -7.24 11.10 -6.47
N ALA A 106 -8.10 11.61 -7.35
CA ALA A 106 -7.83 11.60 -8.79
C ALA A 106 -6.60 12.43 -9.14
N GLU A 107 -6.46 13.62 -8.54
CA GLU A 107 -5.29 14.47 -8.70
C GLU A 107 -4.00 13.79 -8.24
N GLY A 108 -4.01 13.19 -7.05
CA GLY A 108 -2.86 12.47 -6.51
C GLY A 108 -2.41 11.34 -7.42
N LEU A 109 -3.35 10.52 -7.91
CA LEU A 109 -3.07 9.44 -8.85
C LEU A 109 -2.49 9.96 -10.17
N SER A 110 -3.02 11.05 -10.71
CA SER A 110 -2.49 11.70 -11.90
C SER A 110 -1.05 12.21 -11.69
N ARG A 111 -0.73 12.80 -10.53
CA ARG A 111 0.62 13.32 -10.23
C ARG A 111 1.69 12.23 -10.24
N VAL A 112 1.36 11.02 -9.79
CA VAL A 112 2.28 9.88 -9.78
C VAL A 112 2.20 9.03 -11.06
N ASN A 113 1.46 9.48 -12.09
CA ASN A 113 1.21 8.76 -13.34
C ASN A 113 0.60 7.36 -13.13
N GLU A 114 -0.25 7.21 -12.11
CA GLU A 114 -0.94 5.94 -11.87
C GLU A 114 -2.07 5.74 -12.89
N THR A 115 -2.22 4.52 -13.40
CA THR A 115 -3.37 4.17 -14.23
C THR A 115 -4.63 4.05 -13.37
N TYR A 116 -5.65 4.84 -13.67
CA TYR A 116 -6.97 4.75 -13.04
C TYR A 116 -8.08 5.08 -14.04
N HIS A 117 -9.30 4.68 -13.69
CA HIS A 117 -10.52 4.94 -14.46
C HIS A 117 -11.55 5.61 -13.57
N VAL A 118 -12.11 6.73 -14.04
CA VAL A 118 -13.30 7.33 -13.43
C VAL A 118 -14.52 6.63 -14.02
N LEU A 119 -15.38 6.09 -13.16
CA LEU A 119 -16.52 5.26 -13.51
C LEU A 119 -17.81 5.92 -13.05
N ASP A 120 -18.82 5.94 -13.92
CA ASP A 120 -20.19 6.25 -13.51
C ASP A 120 -20.83 5.09 -12.72
N ALA A 121 -22.06 5.28 -12.22
CA ALA A 121 -22.77 4.25 -11.44
C ALA A 121 -23.01 2.93 -12.21
N ARG A 122 -23.19 2.99 -13.53
CA ARG A 122 -23.40 1.80 -14.38
C ARG A 122 -22.08 1.06 -14.59
N GLU A 123 -21.00 1.77 -14.85
CA GLU A 123 -19.66 1.24 -15.03
C GLU A 123 -19.11 0.64 -13.73
N ALA A 124 -19.29 1.33 -12.59
CA ALA A 124 -18.93 0.83 -11.27
C ALA A 124 -19.67 -0.48 -10.94
N LYS A 125 -20.95 -0.58 -11.32
CA LYS A 125 -21.72 -1.83 -11.20
C LYS A 125 -21.19 -2.95 -12.11
N ALA A 126 -20.59 -2.64 -13.26
CA ALA A 126 -19.99 -3.66 -14.11
C ALA A 126 -18.70 -4.24 -13.48
N VAL A 127 -17.93 -3.41 -12.76
CA VAL A 127 -16.71 -3.83 -12.04
C VAL A 127 -17.06 -4.54 -10.72
N VAL A 128 -17.99 -3.98 -9.94
CA VAL A 128 -18.45 -4.52 -8.66
C VAL A 128 -19.97 -4.69 -8.70
N PRO A 129 -20.50 -5.86 -9.14
CA PRO A 129 -21.94 -6.08 -9.36
C PRO A 129 -22.84 -5.84 -8.14
N ALA A 130 -22.30 -6.01 -6.94
CA ALA A 130 -23.00 -5.78 -5.68
C ALA A 130 -23.09 -4.30 -5.30
N LEU A 131 -22.23 -3.43 -5.85
CA LEU A 131 -22.21 -2.01 -5.54
C LEU A 131 -23.32 -1.27 -6.29
N ARG A 132 -23.91 -0.29 -5.61
CA ARG A 132 -24.88 0.65 -6.17
C ARG A 132 -24.42 2.03 -5.73
N LEU A 133 -23.96 2.82 -6.70
CA LEU A 133 -23.63 4.22 -6.49
C LEU A 133 -24.89 5.07 -6.69
N ASP A 134 -25.02 6.13 -5.91
CA ASP A 134 -26.04 7.14 -6.13
C ASP A 134 -25.74 7.95 -7.40
N ARG A 135 -26.74 8.70 -7.91
CA ARG A 135 -26.61 9.43 -9.18
C ARG A 135 -25.51 10.49 -9.18
N ASN A 136 -25.17 11.01 -8.01
CA ASN A 136 -24.14 12.02 -7.77
C ASN A 136 -22.80 11.41 -7.35
N GLU A 137 -22.67 10.09 -7.26
CA GLU A 137 -21.42 9.43 -6.91
C GLU A 137 -20.68 8.92 -8.14
N ILE A 138 -19.35 8.94 -8.06
CA ILE A 138 -18.44 8.35 -9.05
C ILE A 138 -17.50 7.36 -8.38
N GLY A 139 -16.99 6.41 -9.16
CA GLY A 139 -15.93 5.50 -8.76
C GLY A 139 -14.59 5.90 -9.39
N ILE A 140 -13.50 5.76 -8.64
CA ILE A 140 -12.11 5.81 -9.11
C ILE A 140 -11.56 4.39 -8.95
N PHE A 141 -11.43 3.69 -10.08
CA PHE A 141 -10.92 2.33 -10.13
C PHE A 141 -9.43 2.32 -10.49
N THR A 142 -8.60 1.70 -9.64
CA THR A 142 -7.16 1.53 -9.88
C THR A 142 -6.86 0.04 -10.07
N PRO A 143 -6.57 -0.44 -11.30
CA PRO A 143 -6.37 -1.86 -11.57
C PRO A 143 -5.19 -2.48 -10.83
N ALA A 144 -4.11 -1.71 -10.64
CA ALA A 144 -2.90 -2.22 -9.99
C ALA A 144 -3.03 -2.33 -8.47
N ALA A 145 -4.04 -1.71 -7.86
CA ALA A 145 -4.28 -1.79 -6.42
C ALA A 145 -4.76 -3.20 -6.01
N GLY A 146 -4.78 -3.47 -4.71
CA GLY A 146 -5.20 -4.79 -4.24
C GLY A 146 -4.99 -4.98 -2.75
N TRP A 147 -4.53 -6.17 -2.37
CA TRP A 147 -4.28 -6.51 -0.97
C TRP A 147 -3.05 -7.40 -0.81
N VAL A 148 -2.50 -7.44 0.40
CA VAL A 148 -1.40 -8.32 0.80
C VAL A 148 -1.78 -9.20 1.97
N ASP A 149 -1.14 -10.37 2.08
CA ASP A 149 -1.14 -11.18 3.30
C ASP A 149 -0.49 -10.38 4.45
N ALA A 150 -1.08 -10.46 5.66
CA ALA A 150 -0.68 -9.66 6.81
C ALA A 150 0.23 -10.39 7.82
#